data_AF-A0A6J6DJA9-F1
#
_entry.id   AF-A0A6J6DJA9-F1
#
_cell.length_a   1.000
_cell.length_b   1.000
_cell.length_c   1.000
_cell.angle_alpha   90.00
_cell.angle_beta   90.00
_cell.angle_gamma   90.00
#
_symmetry.space_group_name_H-M   'P 1'
#
loop_
_entity.id
_entity.type
_entity.pdbx_description
1 polymer ?
#
loop_
_entity_poly.entity_id
_entity_poly.type
_entity_poly.pdbx_seq_one_letter_code
_entity_poly.pdbx_strand_id
1 'polypeptide(L)'
;MYATTEENEFLEVTYQNGDKETLYYKDFSSGAMIENIVRRAKKNAIKRVLANGTAGLKADDIIQSIRDEFHENDDLPNTTNPDDWARISGKKGERIIFIRTLSKLSPSNETNLGGKAIERTVSGQYL
;
A
#
# COMPACT_ATOMS: atom_id res chain seq x y z
N MET A 1 6.09 0.55 8.79
CA MET A 1 6.51 -0.28 7.63
C MET A 1 6.48 -1.76 7.95
N TYR A 2 7.39 -2.33 8.75
CA TYR A 2 7.41 -3.79 8.99
C TYR A 2 6.58 -4.30 10.17
N ALA A 3 6.06 -3.40 11.01
CA ALA A 3 5.27 -3.76 12.18
C ALA A 3 3.85 -4.21 11.77
N THR A 4 3.38 -5.31 12.34
CA THR A 4 2.01 -5.83 12.16
C THR A 4 1.07 -5.15 13.15
N THR A 5 0.83 -3.86 12.93
CA THR A 5 -0.07 -3.01 13.72
C THR A 5 -1.22 -2.55 12.83
N GLU A 6 -2.36 -2.18 13.42
CA GLU A 6 -3.53 -1.68 12.68
C GLU A 6 -3.22 -0.47 11.77
N GLU A 7 -2.20 0.32 12.10
CA GLU A 7 -1.74 1.43 11.26
C GLU A 7 -1.03 1.00 9.96
N ASN A 8 -0.56 -0.24 9.88
CA ASN A 8 0.16 -0.77 8.72
C ASN A 8 -0.67 -1.81 7.93
N GLU A 9 -1.93 -2.02 8.29
CA GLU A 9 -2.86 -2.85 7.52
C GLU A 9 -3.15 -2.20 6.18
N PHE A 10 -3.10 -2.97 5.10
CA PHE A 10 -3.22 -2.43 3.75
C PHE A 10 -4.35 -3.09 2.96
N LEU A 11 -4.35 -4.42 2.85
CA LEU A 11 -5.38 -5.17 2.13
C LEU A 11 -6.01 -6.22 3.04
N GLU A 12 -7.32 -6.39 2.92
CA GLU A 12 -7.98 -7.64 3.32
C GLU A 12 -8.31 -8.43 2.05
N VAL A 13 -7.88 -9.68 2.04
CA VAL A 13 -8.10 -10.64 0.97
C VAL A 13 -9.07 -11.70 1.46
N THR A 14 -10.07 -12.03 0.65
CA THR A 14 -10.96 -13.16 0.90
C THR A 14 -10.71 -14.26 -0.14
N TYR A 15 -10.55 -15.49 0.34
CA TYR A 15 -10.30 -16.68 -0.44
C TYR A 15 -11.60 -17.40 -0.80
N GLN A 16 -11.54 -18.26 -1.82
CA GLN A 16 -12.69 -19.05 -2.30
C GLN A 16 -13.29 -19.96 -1.21
N ASN A 17 -12.47 -20.43 -0.28
CA ASN A 17 -12.90 -21.23 0.87
C ASN A 17 -13.62 -20.40 1.97
N GLY A 18 -13.68 -19.07 1.84
CA GLY A 18 -14.30 -18.15 2.79
C GLY A 18 -13.34 -17.54 3.80
N ASP A 19 -12.06 -17.96 3.82
CA ASP A 19 -11.05 -17.41 4.73
C ASP A 19 -10.71 -15.97 4.39
N LYS A 20 -10.36 -15.19 5.41
CA LYS A 20 -9.91 -13.81 5.28
C LYS A 20 -8.51 -13.65 5.84
N GLU A 21 -7.66 -12.94 5.10
CA GLU A 21 -6.29 -12.62 5.51
C GLU A 21 -6.05 -11.12 5.36
N THR A 22 -5.52 -10.51 6.43
CA THR A 22 -5.07 -9.12 6.42
C THR A 22 -3.60 -9.07 6.07
N LEU A 23 -3.28 -8.39 4.99
CA LEU A 23 -1.92 -8.12 4.53
C LEU A 23 -1.50 -6.73 4.99
N TYR A 24 -0.23 -6.62 5.38
CA TYR A 24 0.37 -5.39 5.88
C TYR A 24 1.31 -4.81 4.84
N TYR A 25 1.62 -3.52 4.91
CA TYR A 25 2.57 -2.88 3.99
C TYR A 25 3.94 -3.57 3.88
N LYS A 26 4.36 -4.30 4.92
CA LYS A 26 5.58 -5.12 4.91
C LYS A 26 5.59 -6.15 3.77
N ASP A 27 4.42 -6.67 3.43
CA ASP A 27 4.24 -7.73 2.42
C ASP A 27 4.31 -7.17 0.98
N PHE A 28 4.31 -5.84 0.85
CA PHE A 28 4.37 -5.09 -0.42
C PHE A 28 5.69 -4.33 -0.58
N SER A 29 6.62 -4.53 0.36
CA SER A 29 7.90 -3.83 0.36
C SER A 29 8.76 -4.33 -0.80
N SER A 30 9.19 -3.43 -1.68
CA SER A 30 10.07 -3.73 -2.82
C SER A 30 11.36 -2.90 -2.78
N GLY A 31 12.39 -3.35 -3.49
CA GLY A 31 13.65 -2.60 -3.60
C GLY A 31 13.45 -1.20 -4.19
N ALA A 32 12.60 -1.08 -5.21
CA ALA A 32 12.24 0.20 -5.81
C ALA A 32 11.52 1.13 -4.82
N MET A 33 10.62 0.58 -4.01
CA MET A 33 9.94 1.33 -2.96
C MET A 33 10.92 1.86 -1.90
N ILE A 34 11.86 1.01 -1.45
CA ILE A 34 12.87 1.42 -0.47
C ILE A 34 13.76 2.53 -1.06
N GLU A 35 14.16 2.41 -2.32
CA GLU A 35 14.92 3.44 -3.03
C GLU A 35 14.15 4.77 -3.07
N ASN A 36 12.85 4.72 -3.40
CA ASN A 36 11.98 5.89 -3.42
C ASN A 36 11.90 6.57 -2.06
N ILE A 37 11.70 5.80 -0.99
CA ILE A 37 11.64 6.30 0.39
C ILE A 37 12.95 7.02 0.73
N VAL A 38 14.11 6.42 0.45
CA VAL A 38 15.42 7.02 0.74
C VAL A 38 15.63 8.31 -0.06
N ARG A 39 15.24 8.31 -1.34
CA ARG A 39 15.31 9.49 -2.21
C ARG A 39 14.43 10.64 -1.70
N ARG A 40 13.21 10.36 -1.27
CA ARG A 40 12.31 11.35 -0.64
C ARG A 40 12.87 11.86 0.68
N ALA A 41 13.40 10.99 1.52
CA ALA A 41 13.96 11.37 2.81
C ALA A 41 15.13 12.34 2.66
N LYS A 42 16.02 12.07 1.68
CA LYS A 42 17.11 13.00 1.31
C LYS A 42 16.57 14.35 0.83
N LYS A 43 15.54 14.36 -0.03
CA LYS A 43 14.90 15.59 -0.51
C LYS A 43 14.31 16.40 0.65
N ASN A 44 13.62 15.76 1.57
CA ASN A 44 13.01 16.40 2.74
C ASN A 44 14.07 16.97 3.69
N ALA A 45 15.15 16.22 3.93
CA ALA A 45 16.28 16.72 4.72
C ALA A 45 16.90 17.97 4.09
N ILE A 46 17.15 17.99 2.78
CA ILE A 46 17.67 19.16 2.06
C ILE A 46 16.74 20.37 2.21
N LYS A 47 15.42 20.17 1.98
CA LYS A 47 14.43 21.25 2.17
C LYS A 47 14.46 21.82 3.59
N ARG A 48 14.57 20.96 4.61
CA ARG A 48 14.69 21.36 6.01
C ARG A 48 15.97 22.13 6.30
N VAL A 49 17.10 21.77 5.66
CA VAL A 49 18.34 22.55 5.76
C VAL A 49 18.14 23.95 5.18
N LEU A 50 17.51 24.05 4.00
CA LEU A 50 17.28 25.33 3.34
C LEU A 50 16.32 26.25 4.13
N ALA A 51 15.33 25.68 4.81
CA ALA A 51 14.33 26.43 5.55
C ALA A 51 14.77 26.80 6.98
N ASN A 52 15.49 25.92 7.68
CA ASN A 52 15.75 26.04 9.12
C ASN A 52 17.24 25.97 9.49
N GLY A 53 18.14 25.83 8.51
CA GLY A 53 19.60 25.69 8.71
C GLY A 53 20.04 24.40 9.41
N THR A 54 19.12 23.50 9.77
CA THR A 54 19.45 22.28 10.51
C THR A 54 19.92 21.19 9.56
N ALA A 55 21.22 20.90 9.54
CA ALA A 55 21.82 19.89 8.66
C ALA A 55 21.58 18.43 9.11
N GLY A 56 21.92 17.49 8.22
CA GLY A 56 21.86 16.05 8.46
C GLY A 56 20.50 15.42 8.15
N LEU A 57 20.46 14.10 7.97
CA LEU A 57 19.22 13.31 7.83
C LEU A 57 18.69 12.97 9.22
N LYS A 58 17.40 13.23 9.48
CA LYS A 58 16.74 12.90 10.74
C LYS A 58 15.78 11.72 10.57
N ALA A 59 15.48 11.06 11.68
CA ALA A 59 14.48 9.98 11.72
C ALA A 59 13.12 10.46 11.19
N ASP A 60 12.72 11.69 11.52
CA ASP A 60 11.47 12.29 11.06
C ASP A 60 11.39 12.40 9.53
N ASP A 61 12.50 12.71 8.85
CA ASP A 61 12.52 12.81 7.38
C ASP A 61 12.24 11.43 6.74
N ILE A 62 12.71 10.35 7.36
CA ILE A 62 12.50 8.97 6.91
C ILE A 62 11.06 8.55 7.21
N ILE A 63 10.57 8.79 8.44
CA ILE A 63 9.20 8.43 8.85
C ILE A 63 8.18 9.13 7.97
N GLN A 64 8.37 10.42 7.68
CA GLN A 64 7.49 11.17 6.79
C GLN A 64 7.55 10.60 5.37
N SER A 65 8.73 10.28 4.86
CA SER A 65 8.88 9.73 3.51
C SER A 65 8.26 8.34 3.35
N ILE A 66 8.26 7.54 4.43
CA ILE A 66 7.55 6.26 4.47
C ILE A 66 6.04 6.49 4.33
N ARG A 67 5.48 7.46 5.08
CA ARG A 67 4.06 7.81 4.98
C ARG A 67 3.70 8.34 3.60
N ASP A 68 4.50 9.25 3.05
CA ASP A 68 4.27 9.83 1.73
C ASP A 68 4.30 8.76 0.62
N GLU A 69 5.26 7.83 0.67
CA GLU A 69 5.35 6.71 -0.29
C GLU A 69 4.14 5.77 -0.17
N PHE A 70 3.64 5.51 1.04
CA PHE A 70 2.43 4.72 1.22
C PHE A 70 1.19 5.43 0.70
N HIS A 71 1.02 6.72 1.01
CA HIS A 71 -0.09 7.52 0.49
C HIS A 71 -0.11 7.58 -1.04
N GLU A 72 1.04 7.68 -1.70
CA GLU A 72 1.10 7.66 -3.16
C GLU A 72 0.88 6.26 -3.76
N ASN A 73 1.19 5.18 -3.03
CA ASN A 73 0.88 3.80 -3.44
C ASN A 73 -0.57 3.39 -3.13
N ASP A 74 -1.25 4.05 -2.20
CA ASP A 74 -2.68 3.84 -1.91
C ASP A 74 -3.59 4.19 -3.11
N ASP A 75 -3.11 4.99 -4.08
CA ASP A 75 -3.82 5.36 -5.31
C ASP A 75 -3.71 4.32 -6.45
N LEU A 76 -2.89 3.27 -6.26
CA LEU A 76 -2.67 2.19 -7.24
C LEU A 76 -3.62 0.96 -7.23
N PRO A 77 -4.75 0.86 -6.48
CA PRO A 77 -5.64 -0.30 -6.63
C PRO A 77 -6.41 -0.30 -7.96
N ASN A 78 -6.27 0.72 -8.81
CA ASN A 78 -6.96 0.78 -10.10
C ASN A 78 -6.36 -0.14 -11.18
N THR A 79 -5.22 -0.80 -10.93
CA THR A 79 -4.52 -1.61 -11.96
C THR A 79 -4.10 -3.01 -11.53
N THR A 80 -4.29 -3.43 -10.27
CA THR A 80 -3.76 -4.73 -9.83
C THR A 80 -4.77 -5.85 -10.03
N ASN A 81 -4.52 -6.68 -11.05
CA ASN A 81 -5.29 -7.87 -11.33
C ASN A 81 -5.19 -8.87 -10.14
N PRO A 82 -6.30 -9.42 -9.62
CA PRO A 82 -6.28 -10.49 -8.62
C PRO A 82 -5.35 -11.67 -8.95
N ASP A 83 -5.12 -11.95 -10.24
CA ASP A 83 -4.22 -13.01 -10.68
C ASP A 83 -2.73 -12.71 -10.38
N ASP A 84 -2.33 -11.43 -10.36
CA ASP A 84 -0.96 -11.04 -9.97
C ASP A 84 -0.72 -11.29 -8.47
N TRP A 85 -1.77 -11.13 -7.66
CA TRP A 85 -1.73 -11.42 -6.22
C TRP A 85 -1.63 -12.90 -5.90
N ALA A 86 -2.33 -13.75 -6.66
CA ALA A 86 -2.22 -15.20 -6.53
C ALA A 86 -0.78 -15.69 -6.79
N ARG A 87 -0.01 -14.96 -7.60
CA ARG A 87 1.40 -15.24 -7.88
C ARG A 87 2.35 -14.72 -6.79
N ILE A 88 2.08 -13.54 -6.23
CA ILE A 88 2.92 -12.90 -5.20
C ILE A 88 2.76 -13.55 -3.83
N SER A 89 1.55 -14.01 -3.46
CA SER A 89 1.30 -14.52 -2.10
C SER A 89 2.08 -15.80 -1.77
N GLY A 90 2.58 -16.53 -2.78
CA GLY A 90 3.38 -17.75 -2.60
C GLY A 90 2.66 -18.91 -1.87
N LYS A 91 1.45 -18.68 -1.35
CA LYS A 91 0.61 -19.70 -0.71
C LYS A 91 -0.08 -20.51 -1.79
N LYS A 92 0.53 -21.65 -2.07
CA LYS A 92 0.03 -22.71 -2.94
C LYS A 92 -1.29 -23.26 -2.39
N GLY A 93 -2.44 -22.81 -2.90
CA GLY A 93 -3.70 -23.53 -2.69
C GLY A 93 -4.97 -22.77 -3.05
N GLU A 94 -5.16 -21.58 -2.51
CA GLU A 94 -6.50 -20.97 -2.47
C GLU A 94 -6.61 -19.74 -3.37
N ARG A 95 -7.68 -19.73 -4.19
CA ARG A 95 -7.94 -18.65 -5.14
C ARG A 95 -8.52 -17.45 -4.40
N ILE A 96 -7.97 -16.27 -4.66
CA ILE A 96 -8.49 -15.00 -4.17
C ILE A 96 -9.77 -14.65 -4.94
N ILE A 97 -10.88 -14.40 -4.22
CA ILE A 97 -12.17 -14.03 -4.81
C ILE A 97 -12.53 -12.55 -4.58
N PHE A 98 -11.95 -11.94 -3.55
CA PHE A 98 -12.25 -10.55 -3.19
C PHE A 98 -11.05 -9.89 -2.53
N ILE A 99 -10.81 -8.62 -2.85
CA ILE A 99 -9.78 -7.78 -2.25
C ILE A 99 -10.41 -6.44 -1.88
N ARG A 100 -10.21 -6.00 -0.63
CA ARG A 100 -10.56 -4.64 -0.19
C ARG A 100 -9.34 -3.93 0.38
N THR A 101 -9.21 -2.64 0.08
CA THR A 101 -8.24 -1.78 0.74
C THR A 101 -8.73 -1.39 2.13
N LEU A 102 -7.83 -1.42 3.11
CA LEU A 102 -8.03 -0.98 4.47
C LEU A 102 -7.43 0.43 4.65
N SER A 103 -7.72 1.35 3.73
CA SER A 103 -7.21 2.73 3.86
C SER A 103 -7.91 3.42 5.02
N LYS A 104 -7.14 3.95 5.98
CA LYS A 104 -7.69 4.83 7.02
C LYS A 104 -8.07 6.16 6.38
N LEU A 105 -9.36 6.48 6.41
CA LEU A 105 -9.95 7.71 5.89
C LEU A 105 -9.10 8.94 6.24
N SER A 106 -8.58 9.64 5.22
CA SER A 106 -8.35 11.07 5.34
C SER A 106 -9.72 11.76 5.51
N PRO A 107 -9.88 12.70 6.47
CA PRO A 107 -11.17 13.34 6.79
C PRO A 107 -11.74 14.23 5.67
N SER A 108 -11.17 14.23 4.47
CA SER A 108 -11.66 14.99 3.32
C SER A 108 -12.55 14.18 2.37
N ASN A 109 -12.72 12.87 2.57
CA ASN A 109 -13.54 12.01 1.72
C ASN A 109 -14.65 11.31 2.53
N GLU A 110 -15.59 12.09 3.07
CA GLU A 110 -16.76 11.57 3.82
C GLU A 110 -17.77 10.79 2.96
N THR A 111 -17.52 10.61 1.65
CA THR A 111 -18.43 9.91 0.72
C THR A 111 -18.03 8.48 0.36
N ASN A 112 -16.94 7.92 0.89
CA ASN A 112 -16.57 6.51 0.64
C ASN A 112 -16.43 5.72 1.94
N LEU A 113 -17.58 5.36 2.54
CA LEU A 113 -17.68 4.45 3.69
C LEU A 113 -17.39 2.97 3.37
N GLY A 114 -16.93 2.66 2.17
CA GLY A 114 -16.49 1.32 1.79
C GLY A 114 -15.14 1.43 1.11
N GLY A 115 -14.12 0.75 1.65
CA GLY A 115 -12.86 0.54 0.93
C GLY A 115 -13.17 0.10 -0.51
N LYS A 116 -12.44 0.65 -1.49
CA LYS A 116 -12.68 0.35 -2.90
C LYS A 116 -12.54 -1.17 -3.10
N ALA A 117 -13.66 -1.83 -3.34
CA ALA A 117 -13.73 -3.24 -3.67
C ALA A 117 -13.25 -3.41 -5.12
N ILE A 118 -12.18 -4.17 -5.33
CA ILE A 118 -11.78 -4.58 -6.67
C ILE A 118 -12.60 -5.83 -7.00
N GLU A 119 -13.74 -5.63 -7.65
CA GLU A 119 -14.58 -6.72 -8.15
C GLU A 119 -14.13 -7.11 -9.56
N ARG A 120 -14.05 -8.42 -9.83
CA ARG A 120 -13.61 -8.96 -11.12
C ARG A 120 -14.64 -8.62 -12.20
N THR A 121 -14.33 -7.68 -13.09
CA THR A 121 -14.99 -7.64 -14.39
C THR A 121 -14.53 -8.88 -15.18
N VAL A 122 -15.46 -9.80 -15.42
CA VAL A 122 -15.22 -10.94 -16.33
C VAL A 122 -14.96 -10.33 -17.70
N SER A 123 -13.68 -10.26 -18.10
CA SER A 123 -13.31 -9.89 -19.46
C SER A 123 -13.97 -10.88 -20.41
N GLY A 124 -15.01 -10.38 -21.09
CA GLY A 124 -15.78 -11.10 -22.07
C GLY A 124 -14.86 -11.70 -23.12
N GLN A 125 -14.97 -13.01 -23.24
CA GLN A 125 -14.42 -13.86 -24.26
C GLN A 125 -14.87 -13.32 -25.64
N TYR A 126 -13.95 -12.71 -26.37
CA TYR A 126 -14.19 -12.40 -27.78
C TYR A 126 -14.16 -13.73 -28.55
N LEU A 127 -15.33 -14.11 -29.06
CA LEU A 127 -15.55 -15.12 -30.08
C LEU A 127 -14.98 -14.65 -31.42
#